data_AF-A0A964AU80-F1
#
_entry.id   AF-A0A964AU80-F1
#
_cell.length_a   1.000
_cell.length_b   1.000
_cell.length_c   1.000
_cell.angle_alpha   90.00
_cell.angle_beta   90.00
_cell.angle_gamma   90.00
#
_symmetry.space_group_name_H-M   'P 1'
#
loop_
_entity.id
_entity.type
_entity.pdbx_description
1 polymer ?
#
loop_
_entity_poly.entity_id
_entity_poly.type
_entity_poly.pdbx_seq_one_letter_code
_entity_poly.pdbx_strand_id
1 'polypeptide(L)'
;MSTALAQRPCASFHIEPSRWVHTARGLWLQGDVVTDDGLVYADVTLPPEAWRSRRSFLAALPAAELVWSGDDADVRALVRRLRRTDAPTVQGTRRTGLHGDRWIGPGLALDQDGPVHDPDVVYLSEDEPAALDLPVVSSDAARQVARQALPLLLGLADPDVLLPMLGWFFAAPLRSRMDGFPALWVTGEAAPVEALSKLFGLRGPTRPLPQEHAALASLLASTNAVPVVRAAPQDTLGLMGATRLLYSGDALVQLGAAEWVLTAPLCVLDRHPPMEPGSRVVPLASTGVDARVLRRLRALPLAWLAVPYLRFALGRDTGRDLAVVAARLEAALPAPLPGRRQTNQRALLFGLCMLTTFARAMGVTLPPLSLGGVPVRSLGEEPTDPFERFVWACGGLARRRRLREGTHYAVIQGLTCLDLRACHAVYELEDPLGEVVGLEELRAAARAKARRGRVVRQIGKRVLLDGRRRRTVALRVEAGVFPCARPRTWGGRR
;
A
#
# COMPACT_ATOMS: atom_id res chain seq x y z
N MET A 1 34.54 -19.12 58.66
CA MET A 1 34.86 -19.44 57.25
C MET A 1 33.56 -19.33 56.45
N SER A 2 33.37 -18.20 55.77
CA SER A 2 32.23 -17.98 54.87
C SER A 2 32.58 -18.56 53.51
N THR A 3 31.93 -19.65 53.13
CA THR A 3 32.04 -20.25 51.80
C THR A 3 31.39 -19.29 50.81
N ALA A 4 32.22 -18.46 50.17
CA ALA A 4 31.84 -17.77 48.95
C ALA A 4 31.49 -18.85 47.91
N LEU A 5 30.19 -19.07 47.70
CA LEU A 5 29.67 -19.81 46.55
C LEU A 5 30.21 -19.13 45.29
N ALA A 6 31.22 -19.75 44.69
CA ALA A 6 31.72 -19.36 43.37
C ALA A 6 30.52 -19.40 42.41
N GLN A 7 30.01 -18.23 42.04
CA GLN A 7 28.97 -18.11 41.03
C GLN A 7 29.53 -18.67 39.73
N ARG A 8 29.05 -19.86 39.32
CA ARG A 8 29.36 -20.43 38.01
C ARG A 8 28.87 -19.43 36.94
N PRO A 9 29.70 -19.02 35.99
CA PRO A 9 29.22 -18.21 34.87
C PRO A 9 28.18 -19.02 34.07
N CYS A 10 26.97 -18.46 33.98
CA CYS A 10 25.83 -19.10 33.30
C CYS A 10 25.82 -18.83 31.78
N ALA A 11 26.76 -18.02 31.27
CA ALA A 11 26.86 -17.57 29.89
C ALA A 11 28.33 -17.50 29.44
N SER A 12 28.58 -17.68 28.15
CA SER A 12 29.87 -17.43 27.48
C SER A 12 29.94 -16.04 26.82
N PHE A 13 29.07 -15.14 27.27
CA PHE A 13 28.86 -13.81 26.71
C PHE A 13 28.19 -12.90 27.76
N HIS A 14 28.26 -11.59 27.54
CA HIS A 14 27.42 -10.61 28.22
C HIS A 14 26.61 -9.80 27.21
N ILE A 15 25.52 -9.20 27.70
CA ILE A 15 24.65 -8.34 26.92
C ILE A 15 24.88 -6.91 27.41
N GLU A 16 25.14 -6.00 26.48
CA GLU A 16 25.25 -4.56 26.72
C GLU A 16 23.97 -3.87 26.20
N PRO A 17 23.03 -3.53 27.09
CA PRO A 17 21.79 -2.86 26.70
C PRO A 17 22.06 -1.50 26.06
N SER A 18 21.71 -1.34 24.79
CA SER A 18 21.72 -0.02 24.13
C SER A 18 20.42 0.74 24.41
N ARG A 19 19.26 0.05 24.37
CA ARG A 19 17.95 0.65 24.64
C ARG A 19 16.87 -0.39 24.94
N TRP A 20 15.83 0.04 25.65
CA TRP A 20 14.57 -0.68 25.78
C TRP A 20 13.56 -0.12 24.79
N VAL A 21 12.85 -1.00 24.08
CA VAL A 21 11.87 -0.59 23.07
C VAL A 21 10.47 -1.00 23.49
N HIS A 22 9.62 -0.01 23.73
CA HIS A 22 8.24 -0.19 24.16
C HIS A 22 7.33 -0.49 22.96
N THR A 23 6.59 -1.60 23.03
CA THR A 23 5.64 -2.01 21.98
C THR A 23 4.32 -2.43 22.60
N ALA A 24 3.27 -2.57 21.77
CA ALA A 24 1.99 -3.13 22.22
C ALA A 24 2.10 -4.57 22.78
N ARG A 25 3.15 -5.32 22.40
CA ARG A 25 3.39 -6.71 22.87
C ARG A 25 4.30 -6.79 24.10
N GLY A 26 4.78 -5.65 24.60
CA GLY A 26 5.67 -5.56 25.75
C GLY A 26 6.99 -4.88 25.42
N LEU A 27 7.97 -5.05 26.32
CA LEU A 27 9.25 -4.37 26.29
C LEU A 27 10.34 -5.25 25.68
N TRP A 28 10.89 -4.79 24.57
CA TRP A 28 11.97 -5.43 23.83
C TRP A 28 13.31 -4.86 24.30
N LEU A 29 14.36 -5.67 24.28
CA LEU A 29 15.72 -5.20 24.53
C LEU A 29 16.48 -5.14 23.20
N GLN A 30 17.10 -4.01 22.90
CA GLN A 30 18.09 -3.90 21.83
C GLN A 30 19.45 -3.61 22.46
N GLY A 31 20.46 -4.35 22.04
CA GLY A 31 21.81 -4.17 22.55
C GLY A 31 22.80 -5.11 21.88
N ASP A 32 24.05 -4.98 22.29
CA ASP A 32 25.13 -5.79 21.75
C ASP A 32 25.30 -7.06 22.59
N VAL A 33 25.52 -8.18 21.93
CA VAL A 33 25.93 -9.43 22.60
C VAL A 33 27.43 -9.59 22.36
N VAL A 34 28.21 -9.53 23.44
CA VAL A 34 29.66 -9.60 23.40
C VAL A 34 30.11 -10.92 24.01
N THR A 35 30.82 -11.73 23.23
CA THR A 35 31.35 -13.00 23.70
C THR A 35 32.58 -12.80 24.59
N ASP A 36 32.95 -13.82 25.37
CA ASP A 36 34.12 -13.77 26.25
C ASP A 36 35.45 -13.56 25.47
N ASP A 37 35.50 -13.94 24.19
CA ASP A 37 36.64 -13.72 23.27
C ASP A 37 36.57 -12.38 22.51
N GLY A 38 35.55 -11.55 22.78
CA GLY A 38 35.44 -10.17 22.27
C GLY A 38 34.74 -10.02 20.93
N LEU A 39 34.12 -11.07 20.39
CA LEU A 39 33.26 -10.97 19.21
C LEU A 39 31.96 -10.23 19.57
N VAL A 40 31.62 -9.20 18.79
CA VAL A 40 30.44 -8.36 19.01
C VAL A 40 29.36 -8.69 17.98
N TYR A 41 28.22 -9.15 18.46
CA TYR A 41 26.98 -9.18 17.69
C TYR A 41 26.24 -7.87 17.97
N ALA A 42 26.33 -6.94 17.02
CA ALA A 42 25.72 -5.62 17.16
C ALA A 42 24.20 -5.66 16.96
N ASP A 43 23.48 -4.76 17.64
CA ASP A 43 22.05 -4.49 17.43
C ASP A 43 21.13 -5.72 17.60
N VAL A 44 21.49 -6.65 18.48
CA VAL A 44 20.68 -7.83 18.79
C VAL A 44 19.38 -7.40 19.46
N THR A 45 18.28 -7.88 18.90
CA THR A 45 16.93 -7.54 19.34
C THR A 45 16.28 -8.75 20.03
N LEU A 46 16.05 -8.65 21.33
CA LEU A 46 15.46 -9.70 22.16
C LEU A 46 14.01 -9.37 22.52
N PRO A 47 13.02 -10.14 22.00
CA PRO A 47 11.61 -9.89 22.27
C PRO A 47 11.20 -10.27 23.70
N PRO A 48 10.04 -9.80 24.20
CA PRO A 48 9.51 -10.16 25.51
C PRO A 48 9.42 -11.68 25.73
N GLU A 49 9.11 -12.43 24.67
CA GLU A 49 8.99 -13.88 24.67
C GLU A 49 10.33 -14.59 24.92
N ALA A 50 11.46 -13.98 24.58
CA ALA A 50 12.80 -14.53 24.81
C ALA A 50 13.05 -14.79 26.30
N TRP A 51 12.46 -13.99 27.18
CA TRP A 51 12.68 -14.06 28.62
C TRP A 51 11.81 -15.10 29.35
N ARG A 52 10.96 -15.84 28.64
CA ARG A 52 9.99 -16.78 29.24
C ARG A 52 10.63 -18.09 29.68
N SER A 53 11.60 -18.59 28.92
CA SER A 53 12.27 -19.87 29.16
C SER A 53 13.68 -19.85 28.58
N ARG A 54 14.55 -20.74 29.07
CA ARG A 54 15.88 -21.01 28.51
C ARG A 54 15.82 -21.31 27.01
N ARG A 55 14.83 -22.11 26.58
CA ARG A 55 14.65 -22.48 25.17
C ARG A 55 14.32 -21.25 24.32
N SER A 56 13.42 -20.39 24.79
CA SER A 56 13.05 -19.16 24.08
C SER A 56 14.20 -18.16 24.02
N PHE A 57 14.98 -18.07 25.10
CA PHE A 57 16.14 -17.19 25.17
C PHE A 57 17.21 -17.61 24.16
N LEU A 58 17.61 -18.89 24.17
CA LEU A 58 18.57 -19.44 23.21
C LEU A 58 18.12 -19.29 21.75
N ALA A 59 16.82 -19.48 21.48
CA ALA A 59 16.28 -19.31 20.14
C ALA A 59 16.29 -17.84 19.64
N ALA A 60 16.39 -16.88 20.55
CA ALA A 60 16.48 -15.46 20.21
C ALA A 60 17.92 -14.95 20.06
N LEU A 61 18.92 -15.76 20.41
CA LEU A 61 20.33 -15.40 20.23
C LEU A 61 20.72 -15.52 18.75
N PRO A 62 21.58 -14.61 18.24
CA PRO A 62 21.91 -14.54 16.82
C PRO A 62 22.79 -15.70 16.32
N ALA A 63 23.44 -16.44 17.22
CA ALA A 63 24.48 -17.40 16.87
C ALA A 63 24.49 -18.60 17.83
N ALA A 64 24.86 -19.78 17.30
CA ALA A 64 24.78 -21.05 18.03
C ALA A 64 25.92 -21.24 19.05
N GLU A 65 27.03 -20.54 18.86
CA GLU A 65 28.19 -20.44 19.75
C GLU A 65 27.91 -19.67 21.04
N LEU A 66 26.80 -18.92 21.11
CA LEU A 66 26.38 -18.23 22.32
C LEU A 66 25.79 -19.25 23.32
N VAL A 67 26.65 -19.75 24.21
CA VAL A 67 26.28 -20.81 25.15
C VAL A 67 25.66 -20.22 26.41
N TRP A 68 24.48 -20.73 26.76
CA TRP A 68 23.81 -20.48 28.04
C TRP A 68 23.62 -21.78 28.83
N SER A 69 24.26 -21.87 29.99
CA SER A 69 24.22 -23.02 30.91
C SER A 69 23.24 -22.85 32.07
N GLY A 70 22.72 -21.63 32.28
CA GLY A 70 21.72 -21.33 33.32
C GLY A 70 20.33 -21.91 33.02
N ASP A 71 19.46 -21.90 34.03
CA ASP A 71 18.07 -22.36 33.94
C ASP A 71 17.06 -21.21 33.66
N ASP A 72 15.76 -21.52 33.74
CA ASP A 72 14.70 -20.52 33.54
C ASP A 72 14.68 -19.43 34.64
N ALA A 73 15.11 -19.76 35.86
CA ALA A 73 15.22 -18.78 36.95
C ALA A 73 16.39 -17.82 36.70
N ASP A 74 17.49 -18.32 36.14
CA ASP A 74 18.64 -17.51 35.73
C ASP A 74 18.27 -16.55 34.59
N VAL A 75 17.48 -16.98 33.59
CA VAL A 75 16.98 -16.09 32.52
C VAL A 75 16.14 -14.95 33.10
N ARG A 76 15.27 -15.26 34.08
CA ARG A 76 14.47 -14.24 34.80
C ARG A 76 15.33 -13.35 35.69
N ALA A 77 16.45 -13.84 36.21
CA ALA A 77 17.40 -13.03 36.95
C ALA A 77 18.18 -12.09 36.01
N LEU A 78 18.58 -12.58 34.83
CA LEU A 78 19.27 -11.81 33.80
C LEU A 78 18.42 -10.62 33.34
N VAL A 79 17.17 -10.82 32.94
CA VAL A 79 16.31 -9.71 32.49
C VAL A 79 16.08 -8.67 33.61
N ARG A 80 15.98 -9.11 34.88
CA ARG A 80 15.87 -8.19 36.02
C ARG A 80 17.14 -7.37 36.23
N ARG A 81 18.32 -7.97 35.99
CA ARG A 81 19.61 -7.27 36.03
C ARG A 81 19.73 -6.27 34.89
N LEU A 82 19.41 -6.66 33.66
CA LEU A 82 19.43 -5.79 32.48
C LEU A 82 18.42 -4.64 32.59
N ARG A 83 17.32 -4.81 33.32
CA ARG A 83 16.37 -3.70 33.57
C ARG A 83 16.90 -2.64 34.55
N ARG A 84 17.99 -2.91 35.25
CA ARG A 84 18.63 -1.97 36.19
C ARG A 84 19.75 -1.17 35.56
N THR A 85 20.21 -1.52 34.36
CA THR A 85 21.13 -0.67 33.60
C THR A 85 20.41 0.56 33.06
N ASP A 86 21.13 1.67 32.97
CA ASP A 86 20.63 2.99 32.57
C ASP A 86 20.46 3.11 31.04
N ALA A 87 19.76 2.14 30.44
CA ALA A 87 19.48 2.14 29.02
C ALA A 87 18.18 2.93 28.73
N PRO A 88 18.19 3.87 27.76
CA PRO A 88 17.03 4.68 27.44
C PRO A 88 15.85 3.81 26.97
N THR A 89 14.63 4.24 27.28
CA THR A 89 13.41 3.61 26.78
C THR A 89 12.83 4.43 25.62
N VAL A 90 12.64 3.80 24.47
CA VAL A 90 12.11 4.41 23.24
C VAL A 90 10.83 3.70 22.78
N GLN A 91 10.06 4.29 21.88
CA GLN A 91 8.89 3.66 21.29
C GLN A 91 9.29 2.78 20.08
N GLY A 92 8.71 1.59 19.98
CA GLY A 92 8.89 0.70 18.84
C GLY A 92 7.73 0.77 17.88
N THR A 93 8.02 0.77 16.58
CA THR A 93 7.00 0.70 15.53
C THR A 93 7.34 -0.37 14.50
N ARG A 94 6.30 -1.02 13.95
CA ARG A 94 6.43 -1.97 12.83
C ARG A 94 6.10 -1.34 11.49
N ARG A 95 5.71 -0.06 11.51
CA ARG A 95 5.29 0.68 10.34
C ARG A 95 6.41 1.58 9.89
N THR A 96 6.90 1.38 8.67
CA THR A 96 7.86 2.29 8.03
C THR A 96 7.17 3.56 7.54
N GLY A 97 7.94 4.64 7.42
CA GLY A 97 7.46 5.92 6.91
C GLY A 97 7.43 7.01 7.96
N LEU A 98 6.45 7.91 7.87
CA LEU A 98 6.41 9.15 8.64
C LEU A 98 5.79 8.96 10.02
N HIS A 99 6.52 9.36 11.07
CA HIS A 99 6.07 9.39 12.47
C HIS A 99 6.36 10.79 13.02
N GLY A 100 5.33 11.64 13.04
CA GLY A 100 5.47 13.06 13.35
C GLY A 100 6.28 13.80 12.28
N ASP A 101 7.41 14.36 12.68
CA ASP A 101 8.39 15.06 11.85
C ASP A 101 9.56 14.17 11.41
N ARG A 102 9.58 12.90 11.82
CA ARG A 102 10.64 11.95 11.50
C ARG A 102 10.18 10.88 10.52
N TRP A 103 11.08 10.45 9.65
CA TRP A 103 10.87 9.26 8.82
C TRP A 103 11.61 8.08 9.46
N ILE A 104 10.92 6.96 9.68
CA ILE A 104 11.41 5.78 10.38
C ILE A 104 11.39 4.58 9.43
N GLY A 105 12.49 3.84 9.36
CA GLY A 105 12.61 2.61 8.58
C GLY A 105 13.68 1.67 9.15
N PRO A 106 13.94 0.54 8.47
CA PRO A 106 14.89 -0.46 8.94
C PRO A 106 16.29 0.13 9.12
N GLY A 107 16.80 0.12 10.35
CA GLY A 107 18.13 0.63 10.69
C GLY A 107 18.34 2.12 10.45
N LEU A 108 17.27 2.90 10.23
CA LEU A 108 17.39 4.31 9.87
C LEU A 108 16.20 5.13 10.38
N ALA A 109 16.51 6.18 11.13
CA ALA A 109 15.62 7.30 11.40
C ALA A 109 16.18 8.55 10.72
N LEU A 110 15.34 9.33 10.06
CA LEU A 110 15.71 10.56 9.37
C LEU A 110 14.87 11.73 9.87
N ASP A 111 15.49 12.89 9.98
CA ASP A 111 14.84 14.20 10.00
C ASP A 111 15.25 14.99 8.75
N GLN A 112 14.96 16.30 8.72
CA GLN A 112 15.37 17.18 7.61
C GLN A 112 16.91 17.32 7.50
N ASP A 113 17.63 17.20 8.61
CA ASP A 113 19.06 17.45 8.72
C ASP A 113 19.87 16.18 8.45
N GLY A 114 19.31 14.99 8.66
CA GLY A 114 19.92 13.74 8.25
C GLY A 114 19.53 12.54 9.12
N PRO A 115 20.38 11.50 9.16
CA PRO A 115 20.23 10.38 10.08
C PRO A 115 20.24 10.84 11.54
N VAL A 116 19.27 10.33 12.32
CA VAL A 116 19.16 10.60 13.75
C VAL A 116 19.83 9.45 14.51
N HIS A 117 20.83 9.76 15.34
CA HIS A 117 21.58 8.74 16.10
C HIS A 117 20.75 8.10 17.23
N ASP A 118 19.98 8.92 17.97
CA ASP A 118 19.16 8.46 19.09
C ASP A 118 17.68 8.83 18.91
N PRO A 119 16.97 8.15 18.00
CA PRO A 119 15.57 8.43 17.78
C PRO A 119 14.72 7.93 18.96
N ASP A 120 13.67 8.69 19.27
CA ASP A 120 12.63 8.38 20.25
C ASP A 120 11.67 7.27 19.77
N VAL A 121 11.65 7.03 18.46
CA VAL A 121 10.91 5.95 17.79
C VAL A 121 11.87 5.12 16.94
N VAL A 122 11.86 3.80 17.09
CA VAL A 122 12.67 2.87 16.29
C VAL A 122 11.80 1.87 15.54
N TYR A 123 12.27 1.46 14.36
CA TYR A 123 11.64 0.38 13.59
C TYR A 123 12.02 -0.97 14.19
N LEU A 124 11.03 -1.82 14.44
CA LEU A 124 11.21 -3.21 14.83
C LEU A 124 10.71 -4.12 13.71
N SER A 125 11.64 -4.87 13.12
CA SER A 125 11.31 -5.93 12.15
C SER A 125 11.05 -7.23 12.90
N GLU A 126 9.84 -7.77 12.83
CA GLU A 126 9.60 -9.20 13.16
C GLU A 126 9.77 -10.10 11.93
N ASP A 127 9.59 -9.52 10.73
CA ASP A 127 9.65 -10.19 9.44
C ASP A 127 10.76 -9.57 8.56
N GLU A 128 11.08 -10.18 7.42
CA GLU A 128 12.05 -9.67 6.44
C GLU A 128 11.76 -8.17 6.18
N PRO A 129 12.71 -7.25 6.46
CA PRO A 129 12.45 -5.82 6.32
C PRO A 129 11.95 -5.55 4.91
N ALA A 130 10.98 -4.64 4.78
CA ALA A 130 10.56 -4.15 3.47
C ALA A 130 11.84 -3.88 2.66
N ALA A 131 11.95 -4.45 1.46
CA ALA A 131 13.17 -4.44 0.65
C ALA A 131 13.58 -3.01 0.29
N LEU A 132 14.16 -2.31 1.27
CA LEU A 132 14.44 -0.90 1.30
C LEU A 132 15.95 -0.71 1.34
N ASP A 133 16.39 0.20 0.50
CA ASP A 133 17.75 0.59 0.30
C ASP A 133 17.86 2.08 0.41
N LEU A 134 18.30 2.53 1.57
CA LEU A 134 18.40 3.93 1.90
C LEU A 134 19.86 4.26 2.18
N PRO A 135 20.73 4.21 1.15
CA PRO A 135 22.13 4.46 1.34
C PRO A 135 22.34 5.93 1.72
N VAL A 136 23.06 6.15 2.82
CA VAL A 136 23.51 7.48 3.21
C VAL A 136 24.75 7.82 2.39
N VAL A 137 24.60 8.74 1.44
CA VAL A 137 25.67 9.17 0.52
C VAL A 137 25.98 10.65 0.70
N SER A 138 27.16 11.08 0.25
CA SER A 138 27.52 12.50 0.25
C SER A 138 26.57 13.31 -0.65
N SER A 139 26.37 14.58 -0.29
CA SER A 139 25.50 15.48 -1.06
C SER A 139 25.99 15.66 -2.51
N ASP A 140 27.29 15.66 -2.75
CA ASP A 140 27.85 15.79 -4.10
C ASP A 140 27.59 14.56 -4.97
N ALA A 141 27.73 13.36 -4.41
CA ALA A 141 27.40 12.11 -5.08
C ALA A 141 25.92 12.06 -5.47
N ALA A 142 25.03 12.44 -4.54
CA ALA A 142 23.60 12.54 -4.81
C ALA A 142 23.28 13.58 -5.90
N ARG A 143 23.92 14.76 -5.87
CA ARG A 143 23.75 15.81 -6.90
C ARG A 143 24.20 15.33 -8.28
N GLN A 144 25.30 14.59 -8.36
CA GLN A 144 25.79 14.03 -9.63
C GLN A 144 24.78 13.03 -10.23
N VAL A 145 24.21 12.15 -9.40
CA VAL A 145 23.16 11.23 -9.84
C VAL A 145 21.90 12.00 -10.26
N ALA A 146 21.48 13.00 -9.49
CA ALA A 146 20.29 13.80 -9.78
C ALA A 146 20.39 14.52 -11.13
N ARG A 147 21.55 15.14 -11.43
CA ARG A 147 21.81 15.83 -12.71
C ARG A 147 21.64 14.93 -13.92
N GLN A 148 21.94 13.64 -13.78
CA GLN A 148 21.79 12.66 -14.85
C GLN A 148 20.38 12.06 -14.86
N ALA A 149 19.88 11.61 -13.71
CA ALA A 149 18.65 10.86 -13.61
C ALA A 149 17.41 11.73 -13.84
N LEU A 150 17.29 12.88 -13.18
CA LEU A 150 16.03 13.65 -13.16
C LEU A 150 15.61 14.15 -14.56
N PRO A 151 16.51 14.67 -15.42
CA PRO A 151 16.13 15.02 -16.79
C PRO A 151 15.78 13.78 -17.63
N LEU A 152 16.48 12.65 -17.42
CA LEU A 152 16.22 11.41 -18.15
C LEU A 152 14.84 10.82 -17.81
N LEU A 153 14.36 10.98 -16.58
CA LEU A 153 13.04 10.48 -16.18
C LEU A 153 11.95 10.99 -17.12
N LEU A 154 12.01 12.25 -17.54
CA LEU A 154 10.99 12.90 -18.38
C LEU A 154 10.87 12.30 -19.80
N GLY A 155 11.89 11.58 -20.27
CA GLY A 155 11.89 10.91 -21.57
C GLY A 155 11.59 9.41 -21.51
N LEU A 156 11.19 8.89 -20.35
CA LEU A 156 11.07 7.44 -20.14
C LEU A 156 9.85 6.82 -20.82
N ALA A 157 8.73 7.54 -20.85
CA ALA A 157 7.46 7.09 -21.43
C ALA A 157 6.65 8.31 -21.87
N ASP A 158 5.46 8.07 -22.44
CA ASP A 158 4.53 9.14 -22.83
C ASP A 158 4.23 10.09 -21.65
N PRO A 159 4.31 11.43 -21.85
CA PRO A 159 4.05 12.40 -20.78
C PRO A 159 2.69 12.23 -20.07
N ASP A 160 1.63 11.83 -20.78
CA ASP A 160 0.29 11.66 -20.20
C ASP A 160 0.23 10.50 -19.20
N VAL A 161 1.15 9.54 -19.33
CA VAL A 161 1.30 8.40 -18.40
C VAL A 161 2.33 8.75 -17.32
N LEU A 162 3.47 9.30 -17.75
CA LEU A 162 4.64 9.48 -16.92
C LEU A 162 4.46 10.60 -15.89
N LEU A 163 3.83 11.72 -16.25
CA LEU A 163 3.66 12.85 -15.34
C LEU A 163 2.75 12.51 -14.14
N PRO A 164 1.58 11.85 -14.32
CA PRO A 164 0.82 11.31 -13.20
C PRO A 164 1.63 10.32 -12.35
N MET A 165 2.42 9.45 -12.98
CA MET A 165 3.25 8.48 -12.28
C MET A 165 4.32 9.15 -11.42
N LEU A 166 5.04 10.14 -11.97
CA LEU A 166 6.02 10.96 -11.24
C LEU A 166 5.35 11.74 -10.10
N GLY A 167 4.22 12.38 -10.37
CA GLY A 167 3.43 13.07 -9.35
C GLY A 167 3.04 12.14 -8.20
N TRP A 168 2.58 10.94 -8.50
CA TRP A 168 2.21 9.96 -7.50
C TRP A 168 3.42 9.53 -6.64
N PHE A 169 4.54 9.15 -7.27
CA PHE A 169 5.73 8.67 -6.57
C PHE A 169 6.36 9.74 -5.67
N PHE A 170 6.45 10.99 -6.14
CA PHE A 170 7.00 12.08 -5.34
C PHE A 170 6.03 12.53 -4.23
N ALA A 171 4.72 12.35 -4.40
CA ALA A 171 3.76 12.64 -3.34
C ALA A 171 3.68 11.54 -2.26
N ALA A 172 3.95 10.28 -2.62
CA ALA A 172 3.75 9.11 -1.75
C ALA A 172 4.43 9.19 -0.37
N PRO A 173 5.68 9.67 -0.23
CA PRO A 173 6.32 9.78 1.10
C PRO A 173 5.64 10.73 2.08
N LEU A 174 4.78 11.63 1.58
CA LEU A 174 4.02 12.59 2.38
C LEU A 174 2.53 12.26 2.43
N ARG A 175 2.11 11.08 1.98
CA ARG A 175 0.71 10.66 1.96
C ARG A 175 0.00 10.89 3.30
N SER A 176 0.63 10.54 4.42
CA SER A 176 0.01 10.63 5.75
C SER A 176 -0.31 12.07 6.18
N ARG A 177 0.19 13.08 5.44
CA ARG A 177 -0.13 14.50 5.61
C ARG A 177 -1.21 14.98 4.62
N MET A 178 -1.87 14.08 3.90
CA MET A 178 -2.87 14.40 2.89
C MET A 178 -4.23 13.78 3.23
N ASP A 179 -5.32 14.51 2.96
CA ASP A 179 -6.70 14.06 3.21
C ASP A 179 -7.14 12.86 2.35
N GLY A 180 -6.41 12.58 1.27
CA GLY A 180 -6.72 11.51 0.36
C GLY A 180 -5.57 11.24 -0.61
N PHE A 181 -5.29 9.96 -0.84
CA PHE A 181 -4.22 9.55 -1.73
C PHE A 181 -4.66 8.36 -2.60
N PRO A 182 -4.73 8.52 -3.93
CA PRO A 182 -5.25 7.45 -4.79
C PRO A 182 -4.27 6.28 -4.88
N ALA A 183 -4.79 5.08 -5.09
CA ALA A 183 -3.96 3.98 -5.56
C ALA A 183 -3.57 4.22 -7.02
N LEU A 184 -2.34 3.86 -7.40
CA LEU A 184 -1.90 3.88 -8.79
C LEU A 184 -2.16 2.50 -9.40
N TRP A 185 -2.78 2.45 -10.58
CA TRP A 185 -3.01 1.18 -11.28
C TRP A 185 -2.40 1.25 -12.67
N VAL A 186 -1.30 0.55 -12.86
CA VAL A 186 -0.53 0.62 -14.10
C VAL A 186 -0.75 -0.66 -14.88
N THR A 187 -1.21 -0.51 -16.13
CA THR A 187 -1.27 -1.59 -17.10
C THR A 187 -0.17 -1.47 -18.14
N GLY A 188 0.18 -2.59 -18.79
CA GLY A 188 1.22 -2.61 -19.83
C GLY A 188 2.62 -2.79 -19.26
N GLU A 189 3.55 -1.93 -19.66
CA GLU A 189 4.97 -2.08 -19.34
C GLU A 189 5.30 -1.66 -17.90
N ALA A 190 5.82 -2.59 -17.10
CA ALA A 190 6.19 -2.38 -15.69
C ALA A 190 7.49 -1.56 -15.49
N ALA A 191 8.33 -1.49 -16.52
CA ALA A 191 9.69 -0.97 -16.38
C ALA A 191 9.80 0.48 -15.87
N PRO A 192 8.90 1.43 -16.22
CA PRO A 192 8.91 2.77 -15.64
C PRO A 192 8.64 2.77 -14.14
N VAL A 193 7.68 1.96 -13.68
CA VAL A 193 7.35 1.82 -12.26
C VAL A 193 8.53 1.23 -11.50
N GLU A 194 9.21 0.21 -12.05
CA GLU A 194 10.40 -0.37 -11.44
C GLU A 194 11.55 0.64 -11.33
N ALA A 195 11.78 1.45 -12.37
CA ALA A 195 12.82 2.49 -12.35
C ALA A 195 12.52 3.56 -11.29
N LEU A 196 11.28 4.01 -11.20
CA LEU A 196 10.85 4.96 -10.18
C LEU A 196 10.92 4.37 -8.77
N SER A 197 10.50 3.10 -8.58
CA SER A 197 10.59 2.40 -7.30
C SER A 197 12.01 2.44 -6.71
N LYS A 198 13.03 2.23 -7.56
CA LYS A 198 14.44 2.29 -7.16
C LYS A 198 14.88 3.68 -6.70
N LEU A 199 14.31 4.76 -7.25
CA LEU A 199 14.60 6.14 -6.82
C LEU A 199 14.21 6.36 -5.35
N PHE A 200 13.19 5.64 -4.87
CA PHE A 200 12.70 5.68 -3.48
C PHE A 200 13.21 4.51 -2.64
N GLY A 201 14.30 3.86 -3.08
CA GLY A 201 14.97 2.82 -2.30
C GLY A 201 14.31 1.45 -2.36
N LEU A 202 13.28 1.22 -3.17
CA LEU A 202 12.66 -0.10 -3.27
C LEU A 202 13.53 -1.05 -4.10
N ARG A 203 13.86 -2.20 -3.52
CA ARG A 203 14.66 -3.29 -4.11
C ARG A 203 13.82 -4.52 -4.43
N GLY A 204 14.40 -5.36 -5.29
CA GLY A 204 13.87 -6.68 -5.61
C GLY A 204 12.82 -6.68 -6.72
N PRO A 205 12.46 -7.88 -7.20
CA PRO A 205 11.42 -8.03 -8.21
C PRO A 205 10.05 -7.69 -7.64
N THR A 206 9.15 -7.19 -8.50
CA THR A 206 7.75 -6.99 -8.11
C THR A 206 7.11 -8.32 -7.74
N ARG A 207 6.69 -8.47 -6.48
CA ARG A 207 5.95 -9.63 -5.98
C ARG A 207 4.43 -9.45 -6.19
N PRO A 208 3.65 -10.52 -6.33
CA PRO A 208 2.19 -10.42 -6.30
C PRO A 208 1.70 -9.96 -4.92
N LEU A 209 0.52 -9.34 -4.88
CA LEU A 209 -0.16 -9.08 -3.61
C LEU A 209 -0.55 -10.40 -2.93
N PRO A 210 -0.50 -10.47 -1.58
CA PRO A 210 -1.03 -11.60 -0.84
C PRO A 210 -2.51 -11.80 -1.15
N GLN A 211 -2.94 -13.06 -1.29
CA GLN A 211 -4.35 -13.40 -1.46
C GLN A 211 -5.09 -13.49 -0.12
N GLU A 212 -4.39 -13.84 0.95
CA GLU A 212 -4.96 -13.91 2.30
C GLU A 212 -5.19 -12.50 2.86
N HIS A 213 -6.41 -12.23 3.36
CA HIS A 213 -6.79 -10.91 3.84
C HIS A 213 -5.91 -10.39 4.98
N ALA A 214 -5.51 -11.26 5.92
CA ALA A 214 -4.63 -10.88 7.03
C ALA A 214 -3.22 -10.49 6.55
N ALA A 215 -2.66 -11.26 5.62
CA ALA A 215 -1.36 -10.95 5.01
C ALA A 215 -1.41 -9.68 4.17
N LEU A 216 -2.51 -9.45 3.43
CA LEU A 216 -2.74 -8.22 2.67
C LEU A 216 -2.87 -7.01 3.60
N ALA A 217 -3.68 -7.11 4.66
CA ALA A 217 -3.85 -6.05 5.65
C ALA A 217 -2.52 -5.73 6.35
N SER A 218 -1.76 -6.75 6.75
CA SER A 218 -0.42 -6.59 7.32
C SER A 218 0.53 -5.85 6.40
N LEU A 219 0.61 -6.27 5.12
CA LEU A 219 1.43 -5.59 4.12
C LEU A 219 1.02 -4.11 3.96
N LEU A 220 -0.28 -3.82 3.89
CA LEU A 220 -0.81 -2.47 3.68
C LEU A 220 -0.78 -1.59 4.94
N ALA A 221 -0.59 -2.17 6.12
CA ALA A 221 -0.36 -1.46 7.38
C ALA A 221 1.13 -1.28 7.71
N SER A 222 2.02 -2.01 7.02
CA SER A 222 3.48 -1.99 7.28
C SER A 222 4.18 -0.69 6.86
N THR A 223 3.48 0.22 6.16
CA THR A 223 4.02 1.50 5.73
C THR A 223 2.93 2.56 5.62
N ASN A 224 3.26 3.82 5.91
CA ASN A 224 2.41 4.98 5.61
C ASN A 224 3.01 5.98 4.60
N ALA A 225 4.20 5.68 4.06
CA ALA A 225 4.95 6.61 3.19
C ALA A 225 5.74 5.91 2.08
N VAL A 226 6.22 4.69 2.32
CA VAL A 226 6.90 3.86 1.33
C VAL A 226 5.89 3.26 0.36
N PRO A 227 6.05 3.42 -0.97
CA PRO A 227 5.19 2.78 -1.94
C PRO A 227 5.20 1.25 -1.84
N VAL A 228 4.02 0.65 -1.75
CA VAL A 228 3.82 -0.79 -1.94
C VAL A 228 3.54 -1.02 -3.41
N VAL A 229 4.58 -1.40 -4.14
CA VAL A 229 4.49 -1.78 -5.57
C VAL A 229 4.35 -3.29 -5.67
N ARG A 230 3.22 -3.76 -6.21
CA ARG A 230 2.92 -5.19 -6.31
C ARG A 230 2.17 -5.52 -7.58
N ALA A 231 2.34 -6.75 -8.06
CA ALA A 231 1.52 -7.26 -9.15
C ALA A 231 0.11 -7.60 -8.65
N ALA A 232 -0.90 -7.35 -9.48
CA ALA A 232 -2.27 -7.69 -9.18
C ALA A 232 -2.39 -9.21 -8.92
N PRO A 233 -3.13 -9.62 -7.88
CA PRO A 233 -3.49 -11.01 -7.69
C PRO A 233 -4.48 -11.45 -8.78
N GLN A 234 -4.66 -12.77 -8.96
CA GLN A 234 -5.65 -13.29 -9.91
C GLN A 234 -7.08 -12.82 -9.58
N ASP A 235 -7.37 -12.59 -8.29
CA ASP A 235 -8.63 -12.02 -7.82
C ASP A 235 -8.43 -10.64 -7.18
N THR A 236 -8.99 -9.61 -7.83
CA THR A 236 -8.80 -8.21 -7.43
C THR A 236 -9.97 -7.61 -6.63
N LEU A 237 -11.01 -8.36 -6.24
CA LEU A 237 -12.15 -7.75 -5.54
C LEU A 237 -11.80 -7.28 -4.12
N GLY A 238 -11.17 -8.14 -3.30
CA GLY A 238 -10.64 -7.72 -2.00
C GLY A 238 -9.63 -6.57 -2.10
N LEU A 239 -8.92 -6.46 -3.23
CA LEU A 239 -8.04 -5.33 -3.54
C LEU A 239 -8.81 -4.02 -3.78
N MET A 240 -10.01 -4.06 -4.38
CA MET A 240 -10.85 -2.87 -4.54
C MET A 240 -11.37 -2.38 -3.19
N GLY A 241 -11.84 -3.28 -2.32
CA GLY A 241 -12.16 -2.95 -0.92
C GLY A 241 -10.98 -2.28 -0.20
N ALA A 242 -9.78 -2.87 -0.30
CA ALA A 242 -8.56 -2.30 0.26
C ALA A 242 -8.22 -0.92 -0.29
N THR A 243 -8.36 -0.67 -1.61
CA THR A 243 -8.10 0.66 -2.19
C THR A 243 -9.04 1.74 -1.65
N ARG A 244 -10.28 1.37 -1.30
CA ARG A 244 -11.25 2.30 -0.70
C ARG A 244 -10.83 2.72 0.70
N LEU A 245 -10.39 1.76 1.50
CA LEU A 245 -9.91 1.98 2.87
C LEU A 245 -8.59 2.75 2.90
N LEU A 246 -7.68 2.42 1.98
CA LEU A 246 -6.39 3.11 1.84
C LEU A 246 -6.56 4.58 1.46
N TYR A 247 -7.57 4.93 0.66
CA TYR A 247 -7.69 6.29 0.14
C TYR A 247 -7.63 7.37 1.23
N SER A 248 -8.35 7.15 2.34
CA SER A 248 -8.43 8.12 3.45
C SER A 248 -7.29 7.98 4.47
N GLY A 249 -6.56 6.85 4.48
CA GLY A 249 -5.41 6.65 5.37
C GLY A 249 -5.72 6.22 6.80
N ASP A 250 -6.94 6.38 7.31
CA ASP A 250 -7.24 6.10 8.74
C ASP A 250 -8.25 4.96 8.95
N ALA A 251 -8.50 4.16 7.91
CA ALA A 251 -9.47 3.08 7.99
C ALA A 251 -8.92 1.93 8.85
N LEU A 252 -9.62 1.66 9.96
CA LEU A 252 -9.38 0.49 10.81
C LEU A 252 -10.10 -0.72 10.23
N VAL A 253 -9.36 -1.80 10.02
CA VAL A 253 -9.87 -3.08 9.57
C VAL A 253 -9.69 -4.09 10.67
N GLN A 254 -10.79 -4.73 11.08
CA GLN A 254 -10.77 -5.82 12.04
C GLN A 254 -10.88 -7.15 11.30
N LEU A 255 -9.86 -8.01 11.44
CA LEU A 255 -9.84 -9.36 10.90
C LEU A 255 -9.61 -10.33 12.06
N GLY A 256 -10.67 -10.98 12.51
CA GLY A 256 -10.65 -11.78 13.74
C GLY A 256 -10.40 -10.89 14.96
N ALA A 257 -9.35 -11.21 15.73
CA ALA A 257 -8.95 -10.44 16.93
C ALA A 257 -7.92 -9.34 16.65
N ALA A 258 -7.43 -9.20 15.41
CA ALA A 258 -6.40 -8.23 15.04
C ALA A 258 -7.01 -7.00 14.36
N GLU A 259 -6.49 -5.83 14.72
CA GLU A 259 -6.85 -4.54 14.14
C GLU A 259 -5.70 -3.96 13.32
N TRP A 260 -6.01 -3.45 12.13
CA TRP A 260 -5.03 -2.93 11.18
C TRP A 260 -5.43 -1.55 10.70
N VAL A 261 -4.50 -0.60 10.71
CA VAL A 261 -4.69 0.75 10.14
C VAL A 261 -3.99 0.82 8.79
N LEU A 262 -4.78 0.84 7.71
CA LEU A 262 -4.25 0.73 6.34
C LEU A 262 -3.78 2.08 5.81
N THR A 263 -2.47 2.23 5.61
CA THR A 263 -1.82 3.52 5.31
C THR A 263 -0.87 3.49 4.10
N ALA A 264 -0.66 2.33 3.47
CA ALA A 264 0.37 2.16 2.45
C ALA A 264 0.05 2.78 1.08
N PRO A 265 0.85 3.72 0.54
CA PRO A 265 0.72 4.18 -0.85
C PRO A 265 0.80 2.99 -1.81
N LEU A 266 -0.30 2.63 -2.46
CA LEU A 266 -0.41 1.39 -3.23
C LEU A 266 -0.26 1.64 -4.74
N CYS A 267 0.68 0.93 -5.38
CA CYS A 267 0.79 0.84 -6.82
C CYS A 267 0.61 -0.61 -7.28
N VAL A 268 -0.39 -0.84 -8.12
CA VAL A 268 -0.74 -2.16 -8.66
C VAL A 268 -0.29 -2.24 -10.11
N LEU A 269 0.49 -3.28 -10.43
CA LEU A 269 0.83 -3.65 -11.80
C LEU A 269 -0.10 -4.76 -12.27
N ASP A 270 -0.87 -4.52 -13.32
CA ASP A 270 -1.79 -5.52 -13.87
C ASP A 270 -1.69 -5.58 -15.40
N ARG A 271 -2.16 -6.67 -16.00
CA ARG A 271 -2.39 -6.78 -17.44
C ARG A 271 -3.69 -6.10 -17.85
N HIS A 272 -4.64 -5.97 -16.92
CA HIS A 272 -5.97 -5.45 -17.18
C HIS A 272 -6.24 -4.18 -16.37
N PRO A 273 -7.01 -3.22 -16.92
CA PRO A 273 -7.42 -2.05 -16.14
C PRO A 273 -8.26 -2.48 -14.93
N PRO A 274 -8.31 -1.66 -13.87
CA PRO A 274 -9.11 -1.99 -12.69
C PRO A 274 -10.58 -2.09 -13.09
N MET A 275 -11.31 -3.03 -12.48
CA MET A 275 -12.73 -3.21 -12.81
C MET A 275 -13.56 -1.99 -12.40
N GLU A 276 -13.21 -1.37 -11.26
CA GLU A 276 -13.81 -0.14 -10.74
C GLU A 276 -12.68 0.82 -10.36
N PRO A 277 -12.12 1.61 -11.30
CA PRO A 277 -11.13 2.62 -10.91
C PRO A 277 -11.73 3.60 -9.88
N GLY A 278 -13.04 3.87 -10.02
CA GLY A 278 -13.74 4.86 -9.21
C GLY A 278 -12.96 6.17 -9.13
N SER A 279 -13.23 6.95 -8.09
CA SER A 279 -12.50 8.18 -7.82
C SER A 279 -11.27 7.98 -6.92
N ARG A 280 -10.91 6.73 -6.60
CA ARG A 280 -9.85 6.38 -5.63
C ARG A 280 -8.64 5.69 -6.25
N VAL A 281 -8.72 5.35 -7.53
CA VAL A 281 -7.63 4.76 -8.30
C VAL A 281 -7.32 5.66 -9.50
N VAL A 282 -6.04 5.83 -9.80
CA VAL A 282 -5.56 6.47 -11.03
C VAL A 282 -5.08 5.38 -11.98
N PRO A 283 -5.88 4.97 -12.97
CA PRO A 283 -5.45 3.99 -13.95
C PRO A 283 -4.60 4.64 -15.03
N LEU A 284 -3.45 4.04 -15.30
CA LEU A 284 -2.46 4.45 -16.29
C LEU A 284 -2.15 3.29 -17.22
N ALA A 285 -2.15 3.54 -18.54
CA ALA A 285 -1.73 2.56 -19.53
C ALA A 285 -0.28 2.88 -19.95
N SER A 286 0.68 2.17 -19.36
CA SER A 286 2.11 2.32 -19.64
C SER A 286 2.46 1.65 -20.97
N THR A 287 2.67 2.46 -21.99
CA THR A 287 3.08 2.04 -23.33
C THR A 287 4.17 2.97 -23.86
N GLY A 288 4.95 2.48 -24.82
CA GLY A 288 5.92 3.30 -25.53
C GLY A 288 7.14 3.68 -24.68
N VAL A 289 7.61 2.76 -23.84
CA VAL A 289 8.78 3.01 -22.99
C VAL A 289 10.03 3.13 -23.85
N ASP A 290 10.80 4.21 -23.67
CA ASP A 290 12.07 4.37 -24.37
C ASP A 290 13.13 3.45 -23.74
N ALA A 291 13.43 2.36 -24.45
CA ALA A 291 14.40 1.35 -24.03
C ALA A 291 15.83 1.90 -23.87
N ARG A 292 16.21 2.97 -24.58
CA ARG A 292 17.52 3.62 -24.44
C ARG A 292 17.57 4.43 -23.16
N VAL A 293 16.54 5.22 -22.86
CA VAL A 293 16.41 5.97 -21.62
C VAL A 293 16.36 5.04 -20.42
N LEU A 294 15.52 3.99 -20.48
CA LEU A 294 15.43 2.98 -19.44
C LEU A 294 16.77 2.32 -19.13
N ARG A 295 17.55 1.97 -20.18
CA ARG A 295 18.89 1.38 -20.01
C ARG A 295 19.86 2.33 -19.30
N ARG A 296 19.83 3.62 -19.66
CA ARG A 296 20.65 4.65 -19.02
C ARG A 296 20.26 4.83 -17.55
N LEU A 297 18.97 4.89 -17.24
CA LEU A 297 18.48 4.96 -15.86
C LEU A 297 18.89 3.74 -15.04
N ARG A 298 18.81 2.53 -15.61
CA ARG A 298 19.22 1.28 -14.94
C ARG A 298 20.72 1.22 -14.62
N ALA A 299 21.55 1.97 -15.35
CA ALA A 299 22.99 2.06 -15.09
C ALA A 299 23.35 3.06 -13.98
N LEU A 300 22.40 3.89 -13.53
CA LEU A 300 22.62 4.86 -12.45
C LEU A 300 22.25 4.26 -11.09
N PRO A 301 22.95 4.65 -10.00
CA PRO A 301 22.59 4.23 -8.64
C PRO A 301 21.39 5.04 -8.12
N LEU A 302 20.20 4.82 -8.68
CA LEU A 302 19.01 5.63 -8.40
C LEU A 302 18.64 5.70 -6.91
N ALA A 303 18.91 4.65 -6.13
CA ALA A 303 18.65 4.62 -4.69
C ALA A 303 19.41 5.71 -3.90
N TRP A 304 20.48 6.26 -4.46
CA TRP A 304 21.23 7.38 -3.86
C TRP A 304 20.41 8.68 -3.76
N LEU A 305 19.26 8.75 -4.44
CA LEU A 305 18.34 9.88 -4.36
C LEU A 305 17.27 9.72 -3.27
N ALA A 306 17.10 8.52 -2.70
CA ALA A 306 16.03 8.22 -1.75
C ALA A 306 16.17 9.05 -0.46
N VAL A 307 17.32 8.94 0.23
CA VAL A 307 17.58 9.70 1.47
C VAL A 307 17.59 11.22 1.24
N PRO A 308 18.27 11.77 0.21
CA PRO A 308 18.19 13.20 -0.10
C PRO A 308 16.76 13.69 -0.37
N TYR A 309 15.95 12.90 -1.05
CA TYR A 309 14.55 13.26 -1.30
C TYR A 309 13.73 13.25 -0.02
N LEU A 310 13.88 12.22 0.83
CA LEU A 310 13.18 12.14 2.12
C LEU A 310 13.53 13.33 3.02
N ARG A 311 14.82 13.64 3.19
CA ARG A 311 15.27 14.83 3.94
C ARG A 311 14.68 16.12 3.40
N PHE A 312 14.74 16.30 2.07
CA PHE A 312 14.11 17.43 1.39
C PHE A 312 12.62 17.51 1.70
N ALA A 313 11.89 16.40 1.65
CA ALA A 313 10.45 16.36 1.89
C ALA A 313 10.09 16.62 3.37
N LEU A 314 10.90 16.13 4.31
CA LEU A 314 10.71 16.34 5.75
C LEU A 314 10.83 17.81 6.14
N GLY A 315 11.76 18.55 5.53
CA GLY A 315 11.94 19.99 5.77
C GLY A 315 10.89 20.90 5.11
N ARG A 316 9.82 20.36 4.51
CA ARG A 316 8.77 21.15 3.87
C ARG A 316 7.52 21.26 4.71
N ASP A 317 6.92 22.45 4.65
CA ASP A 317 5.55 22.68 5.08
C ASP A 317 4.58 22.12 4.02
N THR A 318 4.21 20.85 4.20
CA THR A 318 3.30 20.13 3.30
C THR A 318 1.94 20.81 3.18
N GLY A 319 1.43 21.41 4.27
CA GLY A 319 0.14 22.09 4.27
C GLY A 319 0.16 23.35 3.40
N ARG A 320 1.20 24.17 3.55
CA ARG A 320 1.41 25.35 2.72
C ARG A 320 1.61 24.99 1.25
N ASP A 321 2.41 23.98 0.94
CA ASP A 321 2.65 23.54 -0.44
C ASP A 321 1.36 23.02 -1.10
N LEU A 322 0.53 22.26 -0.37
CA LEU A 322 -0.78 21.80 -0.87
C LEU A 322 -1.75 22.96 -1.12
N ALA A 323 -1.72 24.00 -0.29
CA ALA A 323 -2.53 25.21 -0.49
C ALA A 323 -2.12 25.96 -1.76
N VAL A 324 -0.81 26.09 -2.02
CA VAL A 324 -0.29 26.68 -3.27
C VAL A 324 -0.73 25.87 -4.50
N VAL A 325 -0.69 24.54 -4.41
CA VAL A 325 -1.16 23.66 -5.49
C VAL A 325 -2.66 23.80 -5.71
N ALA A 326 -3.45 23.91 -4.65
CA ALA A 326 -4.90 24.13 -4.76
C ALA A 326 -5.23 25.43 -5.50
N ALA A 327 -4.58 26.55 -5.12
CA ALA A 327 -4.77 27.84 -5.79
C ALA A 327 -4.36 27.79 -7.28
N ARG A 328 -3.28 27.07 -7.61
CA ARG A 328 -2.88 26.87 -9.03
C ARG A 328 -3.91 26.05 -9.80
N LEU A 329 -4.48 25.03 -9.18
CA LEU A 329 -5.50 24.19 -9.82
C LEU A 329 -6.78 24.98 -10.07
N GLU A 330 -7.19 25.81 -9.11
CA GLU A 330 -8.35 26.71 -9.23
C GLU A 330 -8.15 27.74 -10.36
N ALA A 331 -6.95 28.33 -10.46
CA ALA A 331 -6.64 29.27 -11.53
C ALA A 331 -6.56 28.62 -12.93
N ALA A 332 -6.17 27.35 -13.00
CA ALA A 332 -5.97 26.64 -14.26
C ALA A 332 -7.25 25.99 -14.83
N LEU A 333 -8.27 25.77 -14.00
CA LEU A 333 -9.49 25.09 -14.40
C LEU A 333 -10.66 26.07 -14.60
N PRO A 334 -11.48 25.90 -15.65
CA PRO A 334 -12.66 26.74 -15.86
C PRO A 334 -13.76 26.51 -14.82
N ALA A 335 -13.77 25.35 -14.15
CA ALA A 335 -14.65 25.03 -13.05
C ALA A 335 -13.98 24.03 -12.08
N PRO A 336 -14.32 24.05 -10.78
CA PRO A 336 -13.78 23.10 -9.81
C PRO A 336 -14.13 21.65 -10.15
N LEU A 337 -13.17 20.74 -10.00
CA LEU A 337 -13.45 19.30 -10.09
C LEU A 337 -14.24 18.84 -8.86
N PRO A 338 -15.24 17.95 -9.00
CA PRO A 338 -16.02 17.51 -7.84
C PRO A 338 -15.26 16.48 -7.00
N GLY A 339 -15.32 16.67 -5.67
CA GLY A 339 -14.94 15.69 -4.65
C GLY A 339 -13.52 15.14 -4.83
N ARG A 340 -13.39 13.81 -4.78
CA ARG A 340 -12.10 13.10 -4.82
C ARG A 340 -11.29 13.34 -6.10
N ARG A 341 -11.92 13.76 -7.20
CA ARG A 341 -11.17 14.10 -8.42
C ARG A 341 -10.26 15.29 -8.21
N GLN A 342 -10.73 16.30 -7.49
CA GLN A 342 -9.92 17.46 -7.13
C GLN A 342 -8.80 17.05 -6.17
N THR A 343 -9.11 16.23 -5.17
CA THR A 343 -8.12 15.70 -4.21
C THR A 343 -6.99 14.93 -4.93
N ASN A 344 -7.33 14.04 -5.86
CA ASN A 344 -6.34 13.30 -6.64
C ASN A 344 -5.48 14.20 -7.51
N GLN A 345 -6.11 15.12 -8.25
CA GLN A 345 -5.36 16.06 -9.09
C GLN A 345 -4.41 16.91 -8.24
N ARG A 346 -4.85 17.34 -7.06
CA ARG A 346 -4.02 18.08 -6.08
C ARG A 346 -2.84 17.23 -5.62
N ALA A 347 -3.05 15.96 -5.26
CA ALA A 347 -1.97 15.07 -4.83
C ALA A 347 -0.92 14.83 -5.93
N LEU A 348 -1.36 14.58 -7.18
CA LEU A 348 -0.46 14.37 -8.31
C LEU A 348 0.33 15.65 -8.67
N LEU A 349 -0.34 16.80 -8.73
CA LEU A 349 0.30 18.09 -8.98
C LEU A 349 1.27 18.48 -7.86
N PHE A 350 0.92 18.17 -6.61
CA PHE A 350 1.80 18.36 -5.48
C PHE A 350 3.11 17.58 -5.66
N GLY A 351 3.04 16.30 -6.02
CA GLY A 351 4.25 15.52 -6.28
C GLY A 351 5.08 16.03 -7.46
N LEU A 352 4.47 16.57 -8.52
CA LEU A 352 5.21 17.22 -9.60
C LEU A 352 5.90 18.53 -9.15
N CYS A 353 5.25 19.29 -8.28
CA CYS A 353 5.86 20.47 -7.65
C CYS A 353 7.02 20.06 -6.74
N MET A 354 6.87 18.95 -6.00
CA MET A 354 7.93 18.35 -5.20
C MET A 354 9.12 17.94 -6.05
N LEU A 355 8.90 17.21 -7.15
CA LEU A 355 9.95 16.85 -8.12
C LEU A 355 10.68 18.09 -8.64
N THR A 356 9.93 19.10 -9.10
CA THR A 356 10.53 20.32 -9.67
C THR A 356 11.38 21.06 -8.64
N THR A 357 10.89 21.16 -7.41
CA THR A 357 11.57 21.89 -6.35
C THR A 357 12.76 21.12 -5.79
N PHE A 358 12.64 19.79 -5.69
CA PHE A 358 13.74 18.90 -5.37
C PHE A 358 14.85 18.97 -6.43
N ALA A 359 14.48 18.92 -7.71
CA ALA A 359 15.43 19.06 -8.81
C ALA A 359 16.24 20.37 -8.69
N ARG A 360 15.56 21.49 -8.41
CA ARG A 360 16.23 22.78 -8.16
C ARG A 360 17.15 22.73 -6.95
N ALA A 361 16.71 22.14 -5.83
CA ALA A 361 17.54 21.96 -4.65
C ALA A 361 18.81 21.13 -4.95
N MET A 362 18.73 20.20 -5.90
CA MET A 362 19.85 19.39 -6.41
C MET A 362 20.68 20.09 -7.50
N GLY A 363 20.33 21.32 -7.90
CA GLY A 363 21.03 22.08 -8.94
C GLY A 363 20.67 21.65 -10.36
N VAL A 364 19.44 21.15 -10.56
CA VAL A 364 18.90 20.70 -11.85
C VAL A 364 17.70 21.56 -12.22
N THR A 365 17.71 22.11 -13.44
CA THR A 365 16.55 22.83 -13.99
C THR A 365 15.78 21.90 -14.90
N LEU A 366 14.57 21.54 -14.49
CA LEU A 366 13.63 20.79 -15.32
C LEU A 366 12.76 21.74 -16.14
N PRO A 367 12.27 21.31 -17.31
CA PRO A 367 11.25 22.07 -18.04
C PRO A 367 9.99 22.24 -17.17
N PRO A 368 9.15 23.26 -17.46
CA PRO A 368 7.88 23.43 -16.77
C PRO A 368 7.03 22.16 -16.85
N LEU A 369 6.76 21.55 -15.70
CA LEU A 369 5.90 20.37 -15.59
C LEU A 369 4.49 20.83 -15.26
N SER A 370 3.55 20.46 -16.12
CA SER A 370 2.13 20.67 -15.89
C SER A 370 1.42 19.40 -16.32
N LEU A 371 0.39 18.99 -15.58
CA LEU A 371 -0.57 17.98 -16.06
C LEU A 371 -1.49 18.61 -17.11
N GLY A 372 -0.97 19.48 -18.00
CA GLY A 372 -1.68 20.54 -18.74
C GLY A 372 -3.11 20.18 -19.14
N GLY A 373 -4.09 20.58 -18.32
CA GLY A 373 -5.50 20.28 -18.58
C GLY A 373 -5.83 18.80 -18.81
N VAL A 374 -4.87 17.87 -18.64
CA VAL A 374 -5.02 16.42 -18.70
C VAL A 374 -6.09 16.15 -17.66
N PRO A 375 -7.35 15.98 -18.10
CA PRO A 375 -8.28 15.35 -17.20
C PRO A 375 -7.57 14.03 -16.97
N VAL A 376 -7.46 13.58 -15.72
CA VAL A 376 -7.40 12.15 -15.57
C VAL A 376 -8.76 11.67 -16.13
N ARG A 377 -8.87 11.54 -17.46
CA ARG A 377 -10.05 11.10 -18.23
C ARG A 377 -10.48 9.73 -17.71
N SER A 378 -9.54 9.06 -17.06
CA SER A 378 -9.55 7.79 -16.37
C SER A 378 -10.06 7.82 -14.91
N LEU A 379 -10.34 8.98 -14.30
CA LEU A 379 -11.10 9.04 -13.03
C LEU A 379 -12.56 8.75 -13.37
N GLY A 380 -12.86 7.49 -13.64
CA GLY A 380 -14.20 7.03 -14.00
C GLY A 380 -15.25 7.68 -13.11
N GLU A 381 -16.39 8.06 -13.70
CA GLU A 381 -17.55 8.38 -12.89
C GLU A 381 -17.88 7.14 -12.08
N GLU A 382 -17.60 7.20 -10.78
CA GLU A 382 -18.07 6.19 -9.86
C GLU A 382 -19.61 6.21 -9.98
N PRO A 383 -20.27 5.07 -10.24
CA PRO A 383 -21.70 5.03 -10.07
C PRO A 383 -21.96 5.44 -8.63
N THR A 384 -22.49 6.65 -8.43
CA THR A 384 -22.81 7.18 -7.10
C THR A 384 -23.85 6.32 -6.40
N ASP A 385 -24.55 5.49 -7.17
CA ASP A 385 -25.57 4.58 -6.71
C ASP A 385 -25.00 3.20 -6.30
N PRO A 386 -25.24 2.75 -5.05
CA PRO A 386 -24.79 1.45 -4.54
C PRO A 386 -25.26 0.24 -5.36
N PHE A 387 -26.44 0.31 -5.99
CA PHE A 387 -26.97 -0.77 -6.82
C PHE A 387 -26.27 -0.85 -8.18
N GLU A 388 -25.93 0.29 -8.78
CA GLU A 388 -25.16 0.30 -10.04
C GLU A 388 -23.72 -0.20 -9.83
N ARG A 389 -23.08 0.14 -8.69
CA ARG A 389 -21.80 -0.46 -8.28
C ARG A 389 -21.89 -1.99 -8.19
N PHE A 390 -22.91 -2.50 -7.49
CA PHE A 390 -23.14 -3.93 -7.38
C PHE A 390 -23.32 -4.62 -8.75
N VAL A 391 -24.11 -4.04 -9.65
CA VAL A 391 -24.32 -4.58 -11.01
C VAL A 391 -23.02 -4.61 -11.82
N TRP A 392 -22.20 -3.58 -11.70
CA TRP A 392 -20.91 -3.48 -12.37
C TRP A 392 -19.91 -4.52 -11.84
N ALA A 393 -19.81 -4.66 -10.52
CA ALA A 393 -19.01 -5.70 -9.86
C ALA A 393 -19.40 -7.11 -10.33
N CYS A 394 -20.71 -7.38 -10.46
CA CYS A 394 -21.21 -8.63 -11.02
C CYS A 394 -20.74 -8.87 -12.47
N GLY A 395 -20.68 -7.82 -13.29
CA GLY A 395 -20.13 -7.91 -14.65
C GLY A 395 -18.67 -8.35 -14.66
N GLY A 396 -17.87 -7.78 -13.77
CA GLY A 396 -16.48 -8.18 -13.53
C GLY A 396 -16.32 -9.63 -13.08
N LEU A 397 -17.08 -10.04 -12.06
CA LEU A 397 -17.13 -11.43 -11.57
C LEU A 397 -17.53 -12.42 -12.67
N ALA A 398 -18.44 -12.03 -13.57
CA ALA A 398 -18.85 -12.85 -14.70
C ALA A 398 -17.71 -13.05 -15.72
N ARG A 399 -16.94 -12.00 -16.04
CA ARG A 399 -15.77 -12.12 -16.93
C ARG A 399 -14.69 -13.05 -16.38
N ARG A 400 -14.52 -13.07 -15.04
CA ARG A 400 -13.61 -13.99 -14.32
C ARG A 400 -14.18 -15.39 -14.11
N ARG A 401 -15.38 -15.66 -14.62
CA ARG A 401 -16.11 -16.94 -14.47
C ARG A 401 -16.44 -17.32 -13.02
N ARG A 402 -16.40 -16.35 -12.09
CA ARG A 402 -16.87 -16.51 -10.70
C ARG A 402 -18.39 -16.49 -10.65
N LEU A 403 -19.00 -15.55 -11.36
CA LEU A 403 -20.42 -15.64 -11.74
C LEU A 403 -20.55 -16.42 -13.05
N ARG A 404 -21.37 -17.46 -13.03
CA ARG A 404 -21.63 -18.34 -14.18
C ARG A 404 -22.96 -18.01 -14.84
N GLU A 405 -22.93 -17.83 -16.17
CA GLU A 405 -24.13 -17.73 -16.98
C GLU A 405 -24.95 -19.03 -16.84
N GLY A 406 -26.25 -18.92 -16.64
CA GLY A 406 -27.14 -20.05 -16.40
C GLY A 406 -27.23 -20.49 -14.94
N THR A 407 -26.37 -19.99 -14.05
CA THR A 407 -26.47 -20.23 -12.59
C THR A 407 -26.81 -18.96 -11.83
N HIS A 408 -26.07 -17.87 -12.10
CA HIS A 408 -26.19 -16.61 -11.38
C HIS A 408 -26.89 -15.53 -12.19
N TYR A 409 -26.63 -15.52 -13.51
CA TYR A 409 -27.24 -14.59 -14.43
C TYR A 409 -27.53 -15.24 -15.78
N ALA A 410 -28.35 -14.59 -16.61
CA ALA A 410 -28.54 -14.95 -18.01
C ALA A 410 -28.81 -13.68 -18.83
N VAL A 411 -28.42 -13.68 -20.10
CA VAL A 411 -28.79 -12.59 -21.02
C VAL A 411 -29.94 -13.05 -21.89
N ILE A 412 -31.03 -12.29 -21.90
CA ILE A 412 -32.26 -12.63 -22.61
C ILE A 412 -32.71 -11.40 -23.38
N GLN A 413 -32.76 -11.49 -24.71
CA GLN A 413 -33.16 -10.37 -25.59
C GLN A 413 -32.43 -9.05 -25.29
N GLY A 414 -31.11 -9.11 -25.07
CA GLY A 414 -30.29 -7.94 -24.77
C GLY A 414 -30.44 -7.37 -23.34
N LEU A 415 -31.16 -8.06 -22.45
CA LEU A 415 -31.26 -7.71 -21.03
C LEU A 415 -30.49 -8.71 -20.16
N THR A 416 -29.69 -8.20 -19.23
CA THR A 416 -28.99 -9.02 -18.23
C THR A 416 -29.92 -9.31 -17.07
N CYS A 417 -30.28 -10.57 -16.88
CA CYS A 417 -31.14 -11.05 -15.80
C CYS A 417 -30.30 -11.60 -14.66
N LEU A 418 -30.21 -10.88 -13.55
CA LEU A 418 -29.46 -11.28 -12.36
C LEU A 418 -30.37 -11.96 -11.32
N ASP A 419 -29.96 -13.12 -10.80
CA ASP A 419 -30.44 -13.58 -9.49
C ASP A 419 -29.71 -12.77 -8.42
N LEU A 420 -30.37 -11.72 -7.92
CA LEU A 420 -29.81 -10.81 -6.92
C LEU A 420 -29.22 -11.53 -5.71
N ARG A 421 -29.87 -12.58 -5.20
CA ARG A 421 -29.41 -13.28 -4.00
C ARG A 421 -28.17 -14.11 -4.30
N ALA A 422 -28.18 -14.84 -5.41
CA ALA A 422 -27.03 -15.67 -5.80
C ALA A 422 -25.82 -14.80 -6.17
N CYS A 423 -26.03 -13.68 -6.86
CA CYS A 423 -24.97 -12.75 -7.21
C CYS A 423 -24.42 -12.02 -5.96
N HIS A 424 -25.30 -11.63 -5.03
CA HIS A 424 -24.91 -10.98 -3.78
C HIS A 424 -24.08 -11.89 -2.88
N ALA A 425 -24.45 -13.16 -2.74
CA ALA A 425 -23.66 -14.12 -1.96
C ALA A 425 -22.23 -14.28 -2.50
N VAL A 426 -22.05 -14.31 -3.83
CA VAL A 426 -20.71 -14.36 -4.44
C VAL A 426 -19.99 -13.01 -4.25
N TYR A 427 -20.69 -11.89 -4.40
CA TYR A 427 -20.10 -10.57 -4.21
C TYR A 427 -19.58 -10.36 -2.78
N GLU A 428 -20.34 -10.79 -1.76
CA GLU A 428 -19.98 -10.69 -0.35
C GLU A 428 -18.74 -11.54 -0.01
N LEU A 429 -18.63 -12.73 -0.59
CA LEU A 429 -17.46 -13.60 -0.40
C LEU A 429 -16.18 -13.03 -1.01
N GLU A 430 -16.31 -12.24 -2.09
CA GLU A 430 -15.16 -11.76 -2.86
C GLU A 430 -14.71 -10.33 -2.47
N ASP A 431 -15.55 -9.54 -1.80
CA ASP A 431 -15.25 -8.17 -1.32
C ASP A 431 -15.38 -8.01 0.22
N PRO A 432 -14.72 -8.84 1.06
CA PRO A 432 -14.88 -8.81 2.51
C PRO A 432 -14.23 -7.59 3.19
N LEU A 433 -13.41 -6.83 2.45
CA LEU A 433 -12.80 -5.58 2.89
C LEU A 433 -13.60 -4.35 2.44
N GLY A 434 -14.71 -4.53 1.71
CA GLY A 434 -15.58 -3.45 1.24
C GLY A 434 -16.83 -3.26 2.11
N GLU A 435 -17.45 -2.09 2.03
CA GLU A 435 -18.84 -1.90 2.49
C GLU A 435 -19.78 -2.67 1.55
N VAL A 436 -20.05 -3.94 1.86
CA VAL A 436 -21.00 -4.76 1.11
C VAL A 436 -22.41 -4.23 1.38
N VAL A 437 -23.03 -3.69 0.33
CA VAL A 437 -24.43 -3.23 0.39
C VAL A 437 -25.33 -4.41 0.75
N GLY A 438 -26.21 -4.21 1.75
CA GLY A 438 -27.11 -5.27 2.20
C GLY A 438 -28.06 -5.74 1.09
N LEU A 439 -28.39 -7.04 1.08
CA LEU A 439 -29.29 -7.60 0.06
C LEU A 439 -30.67 -6.90 0.04
N GLU A 440 -31.20 -6.51 1.19
CA GLU A 440 -32.47 -5.77 1.29
C GLU A 440 -32.37 -4.35 0.72
N GLU A 441 -31.24 -3.68 0.96
CA GLU A 441 -30.96 -2.37 0.36
C GLU A 441 -30.86 -2.47 -1.16
N LEU A 442 -30.18 -3.49 -1.68
CA LEU A 442 -30.12 -3.76 -3.12
C LEU A 442 -31.50 -4.05 -3.70
N ARG A 443 -32.37 -4.78 -2.99
CA ARG A 443 -33.76 -5.02 -3.40
C ARG A 443 -34.58 -3.74 -3.42
N ALA A 444 -34.43 -2.89 -2.40
CA ALA A 444 -35.10 -1.60 -2.33
C ALA A 444 -34.66 -0.67 -3.46
N ALA A 445 -33.35 -0.58 -3.70
CA ALA A 445 -32.75 0.21 -4.78
C ALA A 445 -33.18 -0.29 -6.16
N ALA A 446 -33.21 -1.61 -6.38
CA ALA A 446 -33.72 -2.21 -7.62
C ALA A 446 -35.17 -1.77 -7.88
N ARG A 447 -36.04 -1.87 -6.87
CA ARG A 447 -37.46 -1.45 -6.95
C ARG A 447 -37.60 0.03 -7.25
N ALA A 448 -36.83 0.88 -6.59
CA ALA A 448 -36.81 2.32 -6.83
C ALA A 448 -36.39 2.64 -8.28
N LYS A 449 -35.37 1.95 -8.80
CA LYS A 449 -34.90 2.14 -10.18
C LYS A 449 -35.85 1.58 -11.24
N ALA A 450 -36.55 0.49 -10.95
CA ALA A 450 -37.56 -0.05 -11.86
C ALA A 450 -38.71 0.93 -12.10
N ARG A 451 -39.13 1.67 -11.06
CA ARG A 451 -40.14 2.74 -11.19
C ARG A 451 -39.69 3.88 -12.12
N ARG A 452 -38.38 4.13 -12.21
CA ARG A 452 -37.78 5.17 -13.05
C ARG A 452 -37.44 4.70 -14.48
N GLY A 453 -37.48 3.39 -14.75
CA GLY A 453 -37.41 2.80 -16.09
C GLY A 453 -36.07 2.94 -16.85
N ARG A 454 -34.97 3.32 -16.20
CA ARG A 454 -33.66 3.50 -16.86
C ARG A 454 -32.82 2.22 -16.90
N VAL A 455 -32.18 1.88 -15.78
CA VAL A 455 -31.22 0.76 -15.64
C VAL A 455 -31.95 -0.57 -15.38
N VAL A 456 -32.89 -0.59 -14.43
CA VAL A 456 -33.72 -1.75 -14.14
C VAL A 456 -34.97 -1.71 -15.02
N ARG A 457 -35.17 -2.73 -15.85
CA ARG A 457 -36.33 -2.84 -16.74
C ARG A 457 -37.46 -3.64 -16.13
N GLN A 458 -37.12 -4.69 -15.38
CA GLN A 458 -38.13 -5.55 -14.79
C GLN A 458 -37.59 -6.22 -13.53
N ILE A 459 -38.46 -6.41 -12.54
CA ILE A 459 -38.16 -7.15 -11.30
C ILE A 459 -39.07 -8.35 -11.21
N GLY A 460 -38.54 -9.45 -10.67
CA GLY A 460 -39.31 -10.63 -10.36
C GLY A 460 -39.57 -11.54 -11.57
N LYS A 461 -38.92 -11.28 -12.71
CA LYS A 461 -39.10 -12.11 -13.90
C LYS A 461 -38.47 -13.48 -13.66
N ARG A 462 -39.25 -14.52 -13.93
CA ARG A 462 -38.82 -15.90 -13.74
C ARG A 462 -37.94 -16.34 -14.90
N VAL A 463 -36.67 -16.60 -14.61
CA VAL A 463 -35.68 -17.11 -15.56
C VAL A 463 -35.22 -18.48 -15.10
N LEU A 464 -35.02 -19.39 -16.05
CA LEU A 464 -34.44 -20.70 -15.78
C LEU A 464 -32.94 -20.52 -15.50
N LEU A 465 -32.57 -20.68 -14.23
CA LEU A 465 -31.20 -20.69 -13.74
C LEU A 465 -30.99 -21.98 -12.94
N ASP A 466 -29.97 -22.76 -13.29
CA ASP A 466 -29.60 -23.99 -12.60
C ASP A 466 -30.76 -24.99 -12.50
N GLY A 467 -31.45 -25.20 -13.63
CA GLY A 467 -32.63 -26.08 -13.72
C GLY A 467 -33.88 -25.58 -12.97
N ARG A 468 -33.83 -24.42 -12.30
CA ARG A 468 -34.95 -23.87 -11.50
C ARG A 468 -35.40 -22.51 -12.00
N ARG A 469 -36.71 -22.23 -11.93
CA ARG A 469 -37.24 -20.88 -12.26
C ARG A 469 -37.00 -19.93 -11.09
N ARG A 470 -36.00 -19.06 -11.21
CA ARG A 470 -35.64 -18.07 -10.18
C ARG A 470 -36.16 -16.69 -10.55
N ARG A 471 -36.54 -15.89 -9.54
CA ARG A 471 -36.93 -14.49 -9.73
C ARG A 471 -35.66 -13.66 -9.94
N THR A 472 -35.59 -12.96 -11.07
CA THR A 472 -34.43 -12.16 -11.47
C THR A 472 -34.78 -10.68 -11.58
N VAL A 473 -33.74 -9.86 -11.57
CA VAL A 473 -33.81 -8.45 -11.97
C VAL A 473 -33.23 -8.33 -13.37
N ALA A 474 -34.07 -7.89 -14.30
CA ALA A 474 -33.69 -7.68 -15.69
C ALA A 474 -33.17 -6.25 -15.88
N LEU A 475 -31.94 -6.14 -16.36
CA LEU A 475 -31.17 -4.91 -16.45
C LEU A 475 -30.87 -4.58 -17.90
N ARG A 476 -30.90 -3.29 -18.22
CA ARG A 476 -30.29 -2.75 -19.44
C ARG A 476 -28.93 -2.19 -19.05
N VAL A 477 -27.89 -2.96 -19.33
CA VAL A 477 -26.49 -2.58 -19.10
C VAL A 477 -25.81 -2.26 -20.42
N GLU A 478 -24.78 -1.42 -20.40
CA GLU A 478 -23.97 -1.13 -21.58
C GLU A 478 -23.30 -2.39 -22.14
N ALA A 479 -23.00 -2.38 -23.43
CA ALA A 479 -22.29 -3.48 -24.07
C ALA A 479 -20.90 -3.65 -23.44
N GLY A 480 -20.55 -4.89 -23.04
CA GLY A 480 -19.25 -5.21 -22.42
C GLY A 480 -19.24 -5.24 -20.88
N VAL A 481 -20.32 -4.83 -20.20
CA VAL A 481 -20.42 -4.98 -18.73
C VAL A 481 -20.43 -6.46 -18.34
N PHE A 482 -21.24 -7.28 -19.00
CA PHE A 482 -21.23 -8.73 -18.86
C PHE A 482 -20.67 -9.38 -20.12
N PRO A 483 -19.97 -10.53 -20.01
CA PRO A 483 -19.48 -11.25 -21.18
C PRO A 483 -20.65 -11.69 -22.07
N CYS A 484 -20.41 -11.76 -23.39
CA CYS A 484 -21.39 -12.19 -24.37
C CYS A 484 -21.96 -13.56 -24.00
N ALA A 485 -23.27 -13.64 -23.94
CA ALA A 485 -24.00 -14.81 -23.47
C ALA A 485 -24.75 -15.48 -24.63
N ARG A 486 -25.12 -16.75 -24.43
CA ARG A 486 -25.89 -17.49 -25.45
C ARG A 486 -27.25 -16.81 -25.66
N PRO A 487 -27.71 -16.66 -26.92
CA PRO A 487 -29.02 -16.08 -27.19
C PRO A 487 -30.11 -16.94 -26.56
N ARG A 488 -30.84 -16.37 -25.61
CA ARG A 488 -32.00 -16.99 -24.96
C ARG A 488 -33.24 -16.17 -25.25
N THR A 489 -34.35 -16.85 -25.51
CA THR A 489 -35.68 -16.25 -25.51
C THR A 489 -36.29 -16.37 -24.13
N TRP A 490 -37.26 -15.52 -23.81
CA TRP A 490 -38.07 -15.72 -22.60
C TRP A 490 -38.84 -17.02 -22.80
N GLY A 491 -38.36 -18.11 -22.21
CA GLY A 491 -38.98 -19.42 -22.32
C GLY A 491 -40.43 -19.37 -21.83
N GLY A 492 -41.36 -19.31 -22.79
CA GLY A 492 -42.78 -19.49 -22.56
C GLY A 492 -43.10 -20.97 -22.36
N ARG A 493 -43.83 -21.25 -21.29
CA ARG A 493 -45.05 -22.06 -21.38
C ARG A 493 -46.11 -21.31 -20.59
N ARG A 494 -47.29 -21.21 -21.20
CA ARG A 494 -48.55 -20.88 -20.55
C ARG A 494 -48.73 -21.70 -19.29
#